data_AF-A0A350YPN8-F1
#
_entry.id   AF-A0A350YPN8-F1
#
_cell.length_a   1.000
_cell.length_b   1.000
_cell.length_c   1.000
_cell.angle_alpha   90.00
_cell.angle_beta   90.00
_cell.angle_gamma   90.00
#
_symmetry.space_group_name_H-M   'P 1'
#
loop_
_entity.id
_entity.type
_entity.pdbx_description
1 polymer ?
#
loop_
_entity_poly.entity_id
_entity_poly.type
_entity_poly.pdbx_seq_one_letter_code
_entity_poly.pdbx_strand_id
1 'polypeptide(L)'
;MKDLENSSFLRTSGTSISTYSSSLSASVGLQGSYMFFSGSIETNFSKERYTYDSYSFATYHILINKYQLRLPTDWDASDLKPYLTSQAKSKLNDPSVPPSTIFTLYGTHCLTGVVVGARSDYSVSGRTRDVKEGVGVAVYAEASFSKGYGSGELNTSVVTQQEFDRFASNMEQHLEVYGGDSQEGHHIISKNDYDSWLNSIPNKLVFCNYTQNGLIPIWEFCDDEARRTELLQYYSTRWATDREISVYPTPRFCILDLMVVDSPLPPTRTA
;
A
#
# COMPACT_ATOMS: atom_id res chain seq x y z
N MET A 1 -17.61 7.16 -19.86
CA MET A 1 -17.36 7.79 -18.55
C MET A 1 -18.55 7.48 -17.66
N LYS A 2 -18.32 7.05 -16.41
CA LYS A 2 -19.41 6.81 -15.43
C LYS A 2 -19.18 7.71 -14.24
N ASP A 3 -20.21 8.47 -13.88
CA ASP A 3 -20.23 9.28 -12.67
C ASP A 3 -20.31 8.40 -11.43
N LEU A 4 -19.55 8.72 -10.38
CA LEU A 4 -19.51 7.99 -9.12
C LEU A 4 -19.94 8.87 -7.95
N GLU A 5 -19.56 10.15 -7.98
CA GLU A 5 -19.75 11.19 -6.95
C GLU A 5 -20.01 10.65 -5.54
N ASN A 6 -18.96 10.11 -4.91
CA ASN A 6 -19.04 9.58 -3.55
C ASN A 6 -17.69 9.65 -2.82
N SER A 7 -17.75 9.53 -1.51
CA SER A 7 -16.56 9.26 -0.69
C SER A 7 -16.55 7.79 -0.29
N SER A 8 -15.39 7.16 -0.37
CA SER A 8 -15.21 5.76 0.04
C SER A 8 -13.95 5.59 0.88
N PHE A 9 -14.02 4.70 1.86
CA PHE A 9 -12.91 4.37 2.74
C PHE A 9 -12.44 2.95 2.43
N LEU A 10 -11.15 2.78 2.16
CA LEU A 10 -10.54 1.47 1.95
C LEU A 10 -9.46 1.24 2.99
N ARG A 11 -9.36 0.00 3.44
CA ARG A 11 -8.36 -0.43 4.43
C ARG A 11 -7.49 -1.49 3.79
N THR A 12 -6.20 -1.21 3.72
CA THR A 12 -5.17 -2.18 3.30
C THR A 12 -4.33 -2.50 4.51
N SER A 13 -4.12 -3.78 4.83
CA SER A 13 -3.31 -4.13 6.00
C SER A 13 -2.67 -5.50 5.94
N GLY A 14 -1.60 -5.68 6.70
CA GLY A 14 -0.94 -6.96 6.91
C GLY A 14 -0.12 -6.98 8.20
N THR A 15 0.00 -8.16 8.80
CA THR A 15 0.88 -8.42 9.95
C THR A 15 2.36 -8.56 9.56
N SER A 16 2.65 -8.46 8.26
CA SER A 16 3.98 -8.42 7.66
C SER A 16 3.89 -7.56 6.39
N ILE A 17 5.03 -7.13 5.84
CA ILE A 17 5.01 -6.33 4.61
C ILE A 17 4.52 -7.14 3.39
N SER A 18 4.81 -8.44 3.34
CA SER A 18 4.34 -9.32 2.29
C SER A 18 2.82 -9.45 2.31
N THR A 19 2.21 -9.65 3.49
CA THR A 19 0.74 -9.72 3.61
C THR A 19 0.08 -8.37 3.34
N TYR A 20 0.73 -7.26 3.68
CA TYR A 20 0.27 -5.92 3.29
C TYR A 20 0.28 -5.74 1.76
N SER A 21 1.39 -6.09 1.09
CA SER A 21 1.50 -6.01 -0.37
C SER A 21 0.46 -6.89 -1.07
N SER A 22 0.24 -8.12 -0.58
CA SER A 22 -0.82 -8.99 -1.10
C SER A 22 -2.21 -8.38 -0.92
N SER A 23 -2.49 -7.77 0.24
CA SER A 23 -3.75 -7.06 0.49
C SER A 23 -3.94 -5.88 -0.47
N LEU A 24 -2.88 -5.11 -0.74
CA LEU A 24 -2.90 -4.00 -1.70
C LEU A 24 -3.16 -4.49 -3.12
N SER A 25 -2.47 -5.56 -3.53
CA SER A 25 -2.61 -6.19 -4.85
C SER A 25 -4.02 -6.71 -5.09
N ALA A 26 -4.59 -7.40 -4.10
CA ALA A 26 -5.95 -7.92 -4.16
C ALA A 26 -6.99 -6.79 -4.29
N SER A 27 -6.76 -5.64 -3.64
CA SER A 27 -7.67 -4.49 -3.69
C SER A 27 -7.86 -3.91 -5.09
N VAL A 28 -6.88 -4.11 -5.98
CA VAL A 28 -6.90 -3.64 -7.38
C VAL A 28 -7.10 -4.77 -8.39
N GLY A 29 -7.38 -5.99 -7.92
CA GLY A 29 -7.64 -7.16 -8.76
C GLY A 29 -6.40 -7.79 -9.39
N LEU A 30 -5.20 -7.46 -8.92
CA LEU A 30 -3.98 -8.12 -9.36
C LEU A 30 -3.85 -9.49 -8.68
N GLN A 31 -3.51 -10.50 -9.48
CA GLN A 31 -3.31 -11.87 -9.03
C GLN A 31 -1.84 -12.26 -9.20
N GLY A 32 -1.37 -13.17 -8.35
CA GLY A 32 0.01 -13.65 -8.33
C GLY A 32 0.63 -13.54 -6.95
N SER A 33 1.75 -14.21 -6.76
CA SER A 33 2.50 -14.24 -5.50
C SER A 33 3.62 -13.20 -5.43
N TYR A 34 3.54 -12.16 -6.26
CA TYR A 34 4.56 -11.12 -6.35
C TYR A 34 4.27 -9.96 -5.39
N MET A 35 5.33 -9.30 -4.93
CA MET A 35 5.20 -8.07 -4.16
C MET A 35 4.92 -6.87 -5.09
N PHE A 36 3.67 -6.71 -5.53
CA PHE A 36 3.29 -5.53 -6.29
C PHE A 36 3.36 -4.27 -5.41
N PHE A 37 3.54 -3.12 -6.06
CA PHE A 37 3.56 -1.79 -5.42
C PHE A 37 4.65 -1.61 -4.35
N SER A 38 5.82 -2.23 -4.52
CA SER A 38 6.97 -2.03 -3.60
C SER A 38 7.40 -0.57 -3.48
N GLY A 39 7.32 0.23 -4.56
CA GLY A 39 7.56 1.68 -4.47
C GLY A 39 6.57 2.41 -3.56
N SER A 40 5.31 1.96 -3.48
CA SER A 40 4.34 2.52 -2.54
C SER A 40 4.69 2.14 -1.10
N ILE A 41 5.22 0.94 -0.86
CA ILE A 41 5.72 0.54 0.46
C ILE A 41 6.88 1.43 0.90
N GLU A 42 7.86 1.66 0.02
CA GLU A 42 9.03 2.51 0.29
C GLU A 42 8.66 3.98 0.54
N THR A 43 7.55 4.43 -0.06
CA THR A 43 7.00 5.78 0.20
C THR A 43 6.28 5.84 1.54
N ASN A 44 5.45 4.81 1.84
CA ASN A 44 4.52 4.85 2.96
C ASN A 44 5.14 4.45 4.31
N PHE A 45 6.24 3.69 4.30
CA PHE A 45 6.84 3.14 5.51
C PHE A 45 8.36 3.31 5.50
N SER A 46 8.93 3.55 6.67
CA SER A 46 10.39 3.61 6.82
C SER A 46 11.03 2.24 6.57
N LYS A 47 12.28 2.26 6.10
CA LYS A 47 13.07 1.05 5.82
C LYS A 47 13.21 0.17 7.05
N GLU A 48 13.46 0.78 8.19
CA GLU A 48 13.55 0.11 9.49
C GLU A 48 12.25 -0.58 9.90
N ARG A 49 11.11 -0.24 9.30
CA ARG A 49 9.85 -0.94 9.54
C ARG A 49 9.65 -2.04 8.52
N TYR A 50 9.69 -1.74 7.23
CA TYR A 50 9.35 -2.72 6.19
C TYR A 50 10.37 -3.85 6.02
N THR A 51 11.62 -3.70 6.48
CA THR A 51 12.63 -4.77 6.38
C THR A 51 12.63 -5.74 7.56
N TYR A 52 11.76 -5.58 8.57
CA TYR A 52 11.72 -6.45 9.75
C TYR A 52 10.36 -7.09 10.00
N ASP A 53 10.38 -8.34 10.49
CA ASP A 53 9.19 -9.17 10.73
C ASP A 53 8.37 -8.81 12.00
N SER A 54 8.84 -7.85 12.82
CA SER A 54 8.17 -7.47 14.06
C SER A 54 7.11 -6.38 13.90
N TYR A 55 6.86 -5.93 12.67
CA TYR A 55 5.95 -4.83 12.39
C TYR A 55 4.73 -5.26 11.58
N SER A 56 3.61 -4.61 11.91
CA SER A 56 2.35 -4.67 11.18
C SER A 56 2.13 -3.34 10.47
N PHE A 57 1.47 -3.39 9.31
CA PHE A 57 1.33 -2.27 8.39
C PHE A 57 -0.13 -2.09 8.03
N ALA A 58 -0.58 -0.84 7.99
CA ALA A 58 -1.88 -0.47 7.48
C ALA A 58 -1.82 0.80 6.65
N THR A 59 -2.76 0.94 5.73
CA THR A 59 -3.08 2.21 5.10
C THR A 59 -4.59 2.37 5.08
N TYR A 60 -5.03 3.49 5.63
CA TYR A 60 -6.41 3.94 5.57
C TYR A 60 -6.52 4.93 4.42
N HIS A 61 -7.11 4.47 3.32
CA HIS A 61 -7.31 5.25 2.12
C HIS A 61 -8.66 5.95 2.20
N ILE A 62 -8.66 7.27 2.03
CA ILE A 62 -9.86 8.08 1.91
C ILE A 62 -9.92 8.57 0.47
N LEU A 63 -10.91 8.08 -0.26
CA LEU A 63 -11.06 8.38 -1.68
C LEU A 63 -12.26 9.29 -1.88
N ILE A 64 -12.04 10.42 -2.54
CA ILE A 64 -13.08 11.34 -2.97
C ILE A 64 -13.28 11.10 -4.47
N ASN A 65 -14.17 10.17 -4.81
CA ASN A 65 -14.37 9.70 -6.17
C ASN A 65 -15.32 10.63 -6.92
N LYS A 66 -14.91 11.10 -8.10
CA LYS A 66 -15.75 11.92 -8.98
C LYS A 66 -16.33 11.06 -10.10
N TYR A 67 -15.45 10.52 -10.94
CA TYR A 67 -15.87 9.68 -12.05
C TYR A 67 -14.83 8.61 -12.35
N GLN A 68 -15.23 7.62 -13.15
CA GLN A 68 -14.32 6.61 -13.67
C GLN A 68 -14.23 6.67 -15.20
N LEU A 69 -13.01 6.44 -15.69
CA LEU A 69 -12.68 6.23 -17.10
C LEU A 69 -12.26 4.78 -17.23
N ARG A 70 -13.04 3.97 -17.94
CA ARG A 70 -12.73 2.56 -18.17
C ARG A 70 -13.19 2.13 -19.55
N LEU A 71 -12.56 1.07 -20.04
CA LEU A 71 -13.07 0.33 -21.18
C LEU A 71 -14.44 -0.30 -20.86
N PRO A 72 -15.22 -0.71 -21.89
CA PRO A 72 -16.42 -1.52 -21.71
C PRO A 72 -16.17 -2.77 -20.87
N THR A 73 -17.18 -3.56 -20.50
CA THR A 73 -16.96 -4.76 -19.65
C THR A 73 -16.68 -6.02 -20.46
N ASP A 74 -16.92 -5.98 -21.77
CA ASP A 74 -16.87 -7.07 -22.74
C ASP A 74 -15.67 -6.97 -23.69
N TRP A 75 -14.72 -6.08 -23.41
CA TRP A 75 -13.47 -5.93 -24.17
C TRP A 75 -12.45 -7.01 -23.84
N ASP A 76 -11.52 -7.24 -24.77
CA ASP A 76 -10.30 -8.01 -24.54
C ASP A 76 -9.04 -7.33 -25.15
N ALA A 77 -7.87 -7.92 -24.91
CA ALA A 77 -6.60 -7.35 -25.38
C ALA A 77 -6.55 -7.13 -26.90
N SER A 78 -7.23 -7.98 -27.68
CA SER A 78 -7.25 -7.91 -29.14
C SER A 78 -7.97 -6.66 -29.65
N ASP A 79 -8.97 -6.16 -28.92
CA ASP A 79 -9.66 -4.90 -29.23
C ASP A 79 -8.73 -3.68 -29.14
N LEU A 80 -7.70 -3.76 -28.28
CA LEU A 80 -6.76 -2.67 -28.05
C LEU A 80 -5.53 -2.72 -28.96
N LYS A 81 -5.16 -3.90 -29.48
CA LYS A 81 -3.97 -4.07 -30.35
C LYS A 81 -3.93 -3.08 -31.54
N PRO A 82 -5.04 -2.77 -32.23
CA PRO A 82 -5.02 -1.78 -33.32
C PRO A 82 -4.66 -0.36 -32.89
N TYR A 83 -4.83 -0.01 -31.60
CA TYR A 83 -4.60 1.32 -31.06
C TYR A 83 -3.19 1.50 -30.46
N LEU A 84 -2.35 0.45 -30.48
CA LEU A 84 -0.95 0.57 -30.08
C LEU A 84 -0.22 1.54 -31.00
N THR A 85 0.64 2.37 -30.42
CA THR A 85 1.55 3.19 -31.23
C THR A 85 2.44 2.27 -32.08
N SER A 86 2.82 2.71 -33.28
CA SER A 86 3.66 1.91 -34.17
C SER A 86 4.97 1.49 -33.51
N GLN A 87 5.52 2.34 -32.64
CA GLN A 87 6.73 2.06 -31.87
C GLN A 87 6.51 0.97 -30.80
N ALA A 88 5.41 1.05 -30.04
CA ALA A 88 5.09 0.04 -29.03
C ALA A 88 4.85 -1.31 -29.69
N LYS A 89 4.04 -1.33 -30.76
CA LYS A 89 3.75 -2.55 -31.53
C LYS A 89 5.02 -3.18 -32.09
N SER A 90 5.90 -2.38 -32.70
CA SER A 90 7.16 -2.89 -33.26
C SER A 90 8.08 -3.46 -32.18
N LYS A 91 8.29 -2.75 -31.06
CA LYS A 91 9.23 -3.22 -30.02
C LYS A 91 8.71 -4.43 -29.25
N LEU A 92 7.42 -4.47 -28.95
CA LEU A 92 6.82 -5.56 -28.18
C LEU A 92 6.98 -6.90 -28.92
N ASN A 93 6.85 -6.85 -30.25
CA ASN A 93 6.90 -8.01 -31.15
C ASN A 93 8.28 -8.26 -31.79
N ASP A 94 9.30 -7.47 -31.47
CA ASP A 94 10.66 -7.68 -31.95
C ASP A 94 11.42 -8.62 -31.00
N PRO A 95 11.76 -9.86 -31.40
CA PRO A 95 12.45 -10.83 -30.55
C PRO A 95 13.89 -10.40 -30.20
N SER A 96 14.47 -9.44 -30.92
CA SER A 96 15.80 -8.90 -30.60
C SER A 96 15.78 -7.91 -29.44
N VAL A 97 14.61 -7.37 -29.08
CA VAL A 97 14.46 -6.45 -27.94
C VAL A 97 14.32 -7.26 -26.65
N PRO A 98 15.19 -7.10 -25.65
CA PRO A 98 15.08 -7.86 -24.40
C PRO A 98 13.84 -7.47 -23.58
N PRO A 99 13.18 -8.43 -22.88
CA PRO A 99 12.05 -8.14 -21.98
C PRO A 99 12.32 -7.01 -20.97
N SER A 100 13.53 -6.94 -20.41
CA SER A 100 13.96 -5.89 -19.48
C SER A 100 13.85 -4.48 -20.07
N THR A 101 14.17 -4.33 -21.35
CA THR A 101 14.11 -3.07 -22.07
C THR A 101 12.65 -2.66 -22.28
N ILE A 102 11.79 -3.61 -22.60
CA ILE A 102 10.35 -3.37 -22.77
C ILE A 102 9.75 -2.88 -21.44
N PHE A 103 9.98 -3.60 -20.35
CA PHE A 103 9.43 -3.22 -19.03
C PHE A 103 9.99 -1.91 -18.51
N THR A 104 11.24 -1.57 -18.82
CA THR A 104 11.82 -0.27 -18.45
C THR A 104 11.18 0.89 -19.23
N LEU A 105 10.89 0.69 -20.52
CA LEU A 105 10.34 1.75 -21.37
C LEU A 105 8.84 1.98 -21.19
N TYR A 106 8.07 0.90 -21.04
CA TYR A 106 6.61 0.96 -21.08
C TYR A 106 5.93 0.58 -19.76
N GLY A 107 6.69 0.09 -18.78
CA GLY A 107 6.13 -0.57 -17.61
C GLY A 107 5.69 -2.01 -17.92
N THR A 108 5.06 -2.67 -16.94
CA THR A 108 4.61 -4.07 -17.05
C THR A 108 3.13 -4.18 -17.35
N HIS A 109 2.35 -3.14 -17.09
CA HIS A 109 0.91 -3.11 -17.25
C HIS A 109 0.46 -1.79 -17.90
N CYS A 110 -0.65 -1.86 -18.62
CA CYS A 110 -1.37 -0.72 -19.16
C CYS A 110 -2.63 -0.46 -18.34
N LEU A 111 -3.02 0.82 -18.21
CA LEU A 111 -4.26 1.24 -17.55
C LEU A 111 -5.44 1.04 -18.50
N THR A 112 -6.43 0.26 -18.06
CA THR A 112 -7.68 -0.01 -18.79
C THR A 112 -8.90 0.55 -18.05
N GLY A 113 -8.71 0.94 -16.79
CA GLY A 113 -9.76 1.49 -15.96
C GLY A 113 -9.20 2.22 -14.75
N VAL A 114 -9.56 3.48 -14.64
CA VAL A 114 -9.11 4.39 -13.58
C VAL A 114 -10.29 5.12 -12.95
N VAL A 115 -10.13 5.41 -11.68
CA VAL A 115 -10.97 6.32 -10.90
C VAL A 115 -10.25 7.66 -10.80
N VAL A 116 -10.98 8.73 -11.08
CA VAL A 116 -10.52 10.11 -11.05
C VAL A 116 -11.22 10.82 -9.90
N GLY A 117 -10.45 11.59 -9.15
CA GLY A 117 -10.89 12.20 -7.91
C GLY A 117 -9.73 12.81 -7.14
N ALA A 118 -9.76 12.63 -5.83
CA ALA A 118 -8.62 12.87 -4.95
C ALA A 118 -8.50 11.73 -3.93
N ARG A 119 -7.32 11.55 -3.35
CA ARG A 119 -7.06 10.49 -2.37
C ARG A 119 -6.18 11.01 -1.25
N SER A 120 -6.47 10.57 -0.04
CA SER A 120 -5.60 10.70 1.13
C SER A 120 -5.22 9.29 1.60
N ASP A 121 -3.92 9.01 1.69
CA ASP A 121 -3.36 7.75 2.17
C ASP A 121 -2.76 7.99 3.56
N TYR A 122 -3.43 7.48 4.60
CA TYR A 122 -2.91 7.52 5.96
C TYR A 122 -2.30 6.16 6.33
N SER A 123 -0.99 6.07 6.22
CA SER A 123 -0.22 4.86 6.46
C SER A 123 0.30 4.82 7.90
N VAL A 124 0.15 3.68 8.55
CA VAL A 124 0.71 3.44 9.88
C VAL A 124 1.49 2.13 9.92
N SER A 125 2.60 2.14 10.65
CA SER A 125 3.29 0.91 11.05
C SER A 125 3.49 0.88 12.56
N GLY A 126 3.40 -0.29 13.15
CA GLY A 126 3.55 -0.48 14.59
C GLY A 126 4.00 -1.89 14.91
N ARG A 127 4.49 -2.11 16.13
CA ARG A 127 4.96 -3.45 16.53
C ARG A 127 3.78 -4.42 16.56
N THR A 128 3.93 -5.56 15.90
CA THR A 128 2.89 -6.60 15.83
C THR A 128 2.46 -7.07 17.23
N ARG A 129 3.38 -7.12 18.20
CA ARG A 129 3.08 -7.50 19.60
C ARG A 129 2.20 -6.51 20.37
N ASP A 130 2.05 -5.30 19.86
CA ASP A 130 1.24 -4.23 20.46
C ASP A 130 -0.14 -4.14 19.80
N VAL A 131 -0.39 -4.95 18.76
CA VAL A 131 -1.70 -5.16 18.16
C VAL A 131 -2.46 -6.20 18.96
N LYS A 132 -3.71 -5.90 19.33
CA LYS A 132 -4.60 -6.82 20.04
C LYS A 132 -4.90 -8.05 19.19
N GLU A 133 -4.86 -9.23 19.80
CA GLU A 133 -5.22 -10.47 19.14
C GLU A 133 -6.64 -10.43 18.56
N GLY A 134 -6.81 -10.92 17.34
CA GLY A 134 -8.09 -10.87 16.62
C GLY A 134 -8.47 -9.50 16.04
N VAL A 135 -7.68 -8.44 16.29
CA VAL A 135 -7.91 -7.11 15.72
C VAL A 135 -6.86 -6.80 14.67
N GLY A 136 -7.30 -6.42 13.47
CA GLY A 136 -6.41 -5.99 12.40
C GLY A 136 -5.79 -4.62 12.68
N VAL A 137 -4.52 -4.43 12.31
CA VAL A 137 -3.80 -3.15 12.42
C VAL A 137 -4.51 -1.99 11.69
N ALA A 138 -5.31 -2.27 10.67
CA ALA A 138 -6.14 -1.26 10.00
C ALA A 138 -7.12 -0.53 10.94
N VAL A 139 -7.60 -1.19 12.00
CA VAL A 139 -8.49 -0.57 13.00
C VAL A 139 -7.76 0.53 13.77
N TYR A 140 -6.48 0.29 14.09
CA TYR A 140 -5.64 1.28 14.76
C TYR A 140 -5.32 2.46 13.83
N ALA A 141 -5.10 2.20 12.53
CA ALA A 141 -4.89 3.24 11.53
C ALA A 141 -6.09 4.19 11.43
N GLU A 142 -7.29 3.63 11.28
CA GLU A 142 -8.54 4.40 11.22
C GLU A 142 -8.81 5.17 12.51
N ALA A 143 -8.61 4.52 13.66
CA ALA A 143 -8.77 5.17 14.97
C ALA A 143 -7.80 6.34 15.12
N SER A 144 -6.54 6.16 14.72
CA SER A 144 -5.53 7.21 14.77
C SER A 144 -5.87 8.36 13.83
N PHE A 145 -6.32 8.07 12.62
CA PHE A 145 -6.78 9.10 11.69
C PHE A 145 -7.97 9.87 12.25
N SER A 146 -8.98 9.16 12.79
CA SER A 146 -10.21 9.77 13.30
C SER A 146 -9.96 10.67 14.51
N LYS A 147 -9.11 10.22 15.44
CA LYS A 147 -8.70 10.99 16.63
C LYS A 147 -7.83 12.19 16.28
N GLY A 148 -6.96 12.06 15.28
CA GLY A 148 -6.06 13.11 14.85
C GLY A 148 -6.73 14.17 13.97
N TYR A 149 -7.55 13.72 13.00
CA TYR A 149 -7.97 14.51 11.85
C TYR A 149 -9.47 14.50 11.54
N GLY A 150 -10.19 13.44 11.95
CA GLY A 150 -11.58 13.21 11.55
C GLY A 150 -12.64 13.63 12.56
N SER A 151 -12.27 14.24 13.69
CA SER A 151 -13.16 14.54 14.84
C SER A 151 -13.92 13.33 15.42
N GLY A 152 -13.51 12.10 15.07
CA GLY A 152 -14.20 10.87 15.45
C GLY A 152 -13.73 10.33 16.81
N GLU A 153 -14.67 9.76 17.57
CA GLU A 153 -14.37 9.07 18.83
C GLU A 153 -13.82 7.65 18.58
N LEU A 154 -12.88 7.22 19.42
CA LEU A 154 -12.36 5.85 19.40
C LEU A 154 -13.50 4.87 19.72
N ASN A 155 -13.73 3.87 18.85
CA ASN A 155 -14.67 2.80 19.16
C ASN A 155 -14.06 1.84 20.20
N THR A 156 -14.31 2.13 21.47
CA THR A 156 -13.78 1.37 22.62
C THR A 156 -14.31 -0.06 22.74
N SER A 157 -15.33 -0.43 21.97
CA SER A 157 -15.83 -1.82 21.92
C SER A 157 -14.87 -2.76 21.17
N VAL A 158 -14.04 -2.21 20.27
CA VAL A 158 -13.07 -2.98 19.47
C VAL A 158 -11.66 -2.85 20.05
N VAL A 159 -11.21 -1.60 20.25
CA VAL A 159 -9.91 -1.25 20.81
C VAL A 159 -10.11 -0.25 21.94
N THR A 160 -9.74 -0.64 23.15
CA THR A 160 -9.79 0.26 24.32
C THR A 160 -8.75 1.37 24.21
N GLN A 161 -8.93 2.46 24.97
CA GLN A 161 -7.96 3.58 24.99
C GLN A 161 -6.55 3.11 25.38
N GLN A 162 -6.44 2.21 26.38
CA GLN A 162 -5.17 1.65 26.81
C GLN A 162 -4.48 0.81 25.72
N GLU A 163 -5.24 -0.03 25.00
CA GLU A 163 -4.72 -0.82 23.88
C GLU A 163 -4.26 0.09 22.74
N PHE A 164 -5.04 1.14 22.43
CA PHE A 164 -4.67 2.13 21.43
C PHE A 164 -3.39 2.89 21.82
N ASP A 165 -3.30 3.40 23.05
CA ASP A 165 -2.14 4.17 23.52
C ASP A 165 -0.87 3.31 23.52
N ARG A 166 -1.00 2.02 23.88
CA ARG A 166 0.11 1.06 23.76
C ARG A 166 0.60 0.96 22.33
N PHE A 167 -0.28 0.78 21.35
CA PHE A 167 0.08 0.74 19.93
C PHE A 167 0.68 2.08 19.47
N ALA A 168 0.00 3.19 19.76
CA ALA A 168 0.39 4.54 19.37
C ALA A 168 1.77 4.93 19.87
N SER A 169 2.18 4.45 21.05
CA SER A 169 3.53 4.71 21.61
C SER A 169 4.70 4.20 20.74
N ASN A 170 4.43 3.26 19.82
CA ASN A 170 5.43 2.69 18.90
C ASN A 170 5.03 2.84 17.42
N MET A 171 4.00 3.63 17.16
CA MET A 171 3.44 3.85 15.83
C MET A 171 4.27 4.87 15.06
N GLU A 172 4.58 4.55 13.81
CA GLU A 172 4.97 5.53 12.81
C GLU A 172 3.77 5.81 11.91
N GLN A 173 3.57 7.09 11.58
CA GLN A 173 2.47 7.56 10.75
C GLN A 173 3.03 8.35 9.56
N HIS A 174 2.42 8.17 8.40
CA HIS A 174 2.71 8.91 7.19
C HIS A 174 1.38 9.26 6.52
N LEU A 175 1.25 10.50 6.05
CA LEU A 175 0.08 10.96 5.33
C LEU A 175 0.55 11.52 4.00
N GLU A 176 0.00 10.98 2.92
CA GLU A 176 0.22 11.47 1.56
C GLU A 176 -1.13 11.80 0.92
N VAL A 177 -1.21 12.90 0.19
CA VAL A 177 -2.43 13.37 -0.46
C VAL A 177 -2.22 13.61 -1.94
N TYR A 178 -3.23 13.22 -2.72
CA TYR A 178 -3.22 13.26 -4.18
C TYR A 178 -4.46 13.99 -4.67
N GLY A 179 -4.26 15.03 -5.48
CA GLY A 179 -5.34 15.93 -5.90
C GLY A 179 -5.71 16.92 -4.81
N GLY A 180 -6.59 17.86 -5.16
CA GLY A 180 -6.79 19.06 -4.35
C GLY A 180 -5.55 19.97 -4.34
N ASP A 181 -5.57 20.98 -3.49
CA ASP A 181 -4.44 21.85 -3.23
C ASP A 181 -3.40 21.16 -2.36
N SER A 182 -2.16 21.11 -2.83
CA SER A 182 -1.05 20.49 -2.09
C SER A 182 -0.76 21.23 -0.77
N GLN A 183 -0.94 22.55 -0.74
CA GLN A 183 -0.80 23.35 0.49
C GLN A 183 -1.87 22.96 1.52
N GLU A 184 -3.11 22.78 1.11
CA GLU A 184 -4.19 22.36 2.01
C GLU A 184 -4.02 20.91 2.46
N GLY A 185 -3.50 20.04 1.58
CA GLY A 185 -3.08 18.69 1.96
C GLY A 185 -2.05 18.68 3.11
N HIS A 186 -1.08 19.59 3.09
CA HIS A 186 -0.12 19.76 4.18
C HIS A 186 -0.78 20.32 5.47
N HIS A 187 -1.86 21.08 5.35
CA HIS A 187 -2.60 21.60 6.50
C HIS A 187 -3.35 20.52 7.28
N ILE A 188 -3.64 19.36 6.68
CA ILE A 188 -4.21 18.22 7.41
C ILE A 188 -3.33 17.86 8.60
N ILE A 189 -2.01 17.71 8.39
CA ILE A 189 -1.08 17.36 9.47
C ILE A 189 -0.74 18.57 10.33
N SER A 190 -0.42 19.70 9.69
CA SER A 190 0.16 20.86 10.39
C SER A 190 -0.85 21.71 11.15
N LYS A 191 -2.12 21.68 10.74
CA LYS A 191 -3.19 22.53 11.30
C LYS A 191 -4.43 21.74 11.70
N ASN A 192 -4.46 20.44 11.47
CA ASN A 192 -5.66 19.63 11.65
C ASN A 192 -6.85 20.15 10.81
N ASP A 193 -6.57 20.61 9.58
CA ASP A 193 -7.58 21.20 8.70
C ASP A 193 -7.80 20.30 7.48
N TYR A 194 -8.71 19.35 7.65
CA TYR A 194 -9.11 18.42 6.58
C TYR A 194 -10.09 19.04 5.59
N ASP A 195 -10.98 19.92 6.07
CA ASP A 195 -12.05 20.51 5.27
C ASP A 195 -11.51 21.44 4.19
N SER A 196 -10.44 22.20 4.48
CA SER A 196 -9.80 23.04 3.45
C SER A 196 -9.26 22.23 2.27
N TRP A 197 -8.69 21.05 2.54
CA TRP A 197 -8.27 20.15 1.46
C TRP A 197 -9.48 19.63 0.68
N LEU A 198 -10.54 19.17 1.35
CA LEU A 198 -11.77 18.71 0.69
C LEU A 198 -12.37 19.76 -0.26
N ASN A 199 -12.43 21.01 0.20
CA ASN A 199 -12.99 22.13 -0.56
C ASN A 199 -12.17 22.48 -1.81
N SER A 200 -10.88 22.13 -1.84
CA SER A 200 -9.99 22.38 -2.98
C SER A 200 -10.10 21.34 -4.12
N ILE A 201 -10.64 20.15 -3.83
CA ILE A 201 -10.67 19.00 -4.75
C ILE A 201 -11.37 19.28 -6.09
N PRO A 202 -12.55 19.93 -6.16
CA PRO A 202 -13.32 20.02 -7.41
C PRO A 202 -12.55 20.56 -8.63
N ASN A 203 -11.51 21.37 -8.41
CA ASN A 203 -10.72 21.97 -9.47
C ASN A 203 -9.37 21.27 -9.74
N LYS A 204 -9.03 20.22 -8.97
CA LYS A 204 -7.69 19.59 -8.95
C LYS A 204 -7.82 18.07 -8.86
N LEU A 205 -8.57 17.49 -9.80
CA LEU A 205 -8.78 16.05 -9.87
C LEU A 205 -7.59 15.34 -10.49
N VAL A 206 -7.24 14.18 -9.94
CA VAL A 206 -6.13 13.34 -10.38
C VAL A 206 -6.54 11.88 -10.45
N PHE A 207 -5.66 11.05 -11.02
CA PHE A 207 -5.74 9.59 -10.87
C PHE A 207 -5.66 9.21 -9.39
N CYS A 208 -6.70 8.58 -8.86
CA CYS A 208 -6.78 8.25 -7.44
C CYS A 208 -6.85 6.74 -7.16
N ASN A 209 -7.42 5.94 -8.07
CA ASN A 209 -7.46 4.49 -7.90
C ASN A 209 -7.69 3.77 -9.23
N TYR A 210 -7.57 2.45 -9.22
CA TYR A 210 -7.90 1.57 -10.34
C TYR A 210 -9.36 1.12 -10.22
N THR A 211 -10.03 0.90 -11.36
CA THR A 211 -11.27 0.11 -11.34
C THR A 211 -10.93 -1.37 -11.22
N GLN A 212 -11.93 -2.22 -10.93
CA GLN A 212 -11.76 -3.67 -11.08
C GLN A 212 -11.28 -4.00 -12.50
N ASN A 213 -10.25 -4.84 -12.61
CA ASN A 213 -9.56 -5.17 -13.86
C ASN A 213 -9.02 -3.94 -14.62
N GLY A 214 -8.67 -2.87 -13.89
CA GLY A 214 -8.17 -1.61 -14.43
C GLY A 214 -6.72 -1.65 -14.89
N LEU A 215 -6.07 -2.81 -14.79
CA LEU A 215 -4.72 -3.08 -15.23
C LEU A 215 -4.73 -4.31 -16.13
N ILE A 216 -4.05 -4.23 -17.28
CA ILE A 216 -3.79 -5.38 -18.15
C ILE A 216 -2.28 -5.52 -18.36
N PRO A 217 -1.72 -6.73 -18.27
CA PRO A 217 -0.31 -6.92 -18.55
C PRO A 217 0.04 -6.66 -20.02
N ILE A 218 1.19 -6.03 -20.27
CA ILE A 218 1.53 -5.62 -21.65
C ILE A 218 1.83 -6.80 -22.58
N TRP A 219 2.15 -7.98 -22.05
CA TRP A 219 2.39 -9.18 -22.86
C TRP A 219 1.12 -9.74 -23.51
N GLU A 220 -0.07 -9.34 -23.03
CA GLU A 220 -1.35 -9.64 -23.70
C GLU A 220 -1.46 -8.95 -25.07
N PHE A 221 -0.63 -7.94 -25.33
CA PHE A 221 -0.60 -7.22 -26.60
C PHE A 221 0.39 -7.81 -27.63
N CYS A 222 1.14 -8.87 -27.29
CA CYS A 222 2.02 -9.55 -28.23
C CYS A 222 1.21 -10.28 -29.32
N ASP A 223 1.70 -10.24 -30.56
CA ASP A 223 1.10 -10.92 -31.71
C ASP A 223 1.39 -12.44 -31.69
N ASP A 224 2.55 -12.82 -31.15
CA ASP A 224 3.01 -14.21 -31.06
C ASP A 224 2.98 -14.74 -29.60
N GLU A 225 2.54 -16.00 -29.43
CA GLU A 225 2.38 -16.64 -28.13
C GLU A 225 3.73 -16.97 -27.46
N ALA A 226 4.77 -17.29 -28.24
CA ALA A 226 6.09 -17.52 -27.69
C ALA A 226 6.67 -16.21 -27.11
N ARG A 227 6.45 -15.09 -27.80
CA ARG A 227 6.84 -13.76 -27.30
C ARG A 227 6.08 -13.35 -26.04
N ARG A 228 4.77 -13.62 -25.99
CA ARG A 228 3.95 -13.43 -24.78
C ARG A 228 4.50 -14.24 -23.61
N THR A 229 4.78 -15.52 -23.84
CA THR A 229 5.31 -16.45 -22.83
C THR A 229 6.67 -15.99 -22.31
N GLU A 230 7.56 -15.53 -23.19
CA GLU A 230 8.87 -15.01 -22.83
C GLU A 230 8.77 -13.81 -21.87
N LEU A 231 7.92 -12.83 -22.19
CA LEU A 231 7.70 -11.66 -21.34
C LEU A 231 7.10 -12.03 -19.99
N LEU A 232 6.10 -12.92 -19.96
CA LEU A 232 5.50 -13.41 -18.72
C LEU A 232 6.53 -14.17 -17.85
N GLN A 233 7.36 -15.01 -18.46
CA GLN A 233 8.40 -15.75 -17.75
C GLN A 233 9.47 -14.80 -17.20
N TYR A 234 9.91 -13.81 -17.98
CA TYR A 234 10.86 -12.82 -17.50
C TYR A 234 10.28 -11.96 -16.38
N TYR A 235 9.00 -11.59 -16.48
CA TYR A 235 8.29 -10.88 -15.42
C TYR A 235 8.33 -11.65 -14.10
N SER A 236 7.91 -12.91 -14.16
CA SER A 236 7.73 -13.78 -12.99
C SER A 236 9.03 -14.24 -12.33
N THR A 237 10.09 -14.48 -13.11
CA THR A 237 11.33 -15.09 -12.59
C THR A 237 12.45 -14.10 -12.31
N ARG A 238 12.36 -12.88 -12.84
CA ARG A 238 13.41 -11.85 -12.71
C ARG A 238 12.80 -10.52 -12.29
N TRP A 239 11.97 -9.91 -13.15
CA TRP A 239 11.57 -8.52 -12.95
C TRP A 239 10.85 -8.26 -11.63
N ALA A 240 9.89 -9.12 -11.27
CA ALA A 240 9.13 -9.02 -10.03
C ALA A 240 10.00 -9.39 -8.83
N THR A 241 10.71 -10.52 -8.89
CA THR A 241 11.56 -11.02 -7.80
C THR A 241 12.69 -10.06 -7.43
N ASP A 242 13.34 -9.44 -8.41
CA ASP A 242 14.42 -8.46 -8.18
C ASP A 242 13.92 -7.19 -7.46
N ARG A 243 12.59 -6.98 -7.39
CA ARG A 243 11.93 -5.82 -6.76
C ARG A 243 11.16 -6.20 -5.49
N GLU A 244 11.29 -7.43 -5.02
CA GLU A 244 10.74 -7.84 -3.74
C GLU A 244 11.54 -7.26 -2.58
N ILE A 245 10.84 -6.83 -1.55
CA ILE A 245 11.46 -6.34 -0.32
C ILE A 245 11.93 -7.55 0.49
N SER A 246 13.23 -7.59 0.76
CA SER A 246 13.81 -8.57 1.67
C SER A 246 13.42 -8.26 3.11
N VAL A 247 12.82 -9.24 3.78
CA VAL A 247 12.41 -9.16 5.19
C VAL A 247 13.39 -9.97 6.04
N TYR A 248 13.86 -9.37 7.11
CA TYR A 248 14.78 -9.98 8.06
C TYR A 248 14.06 -10.26 9.39
N PRO A 249 14.41 -11.35 10.08
CA PRO A 249 14.00 -11.53 11.46
C PRO A 249 14.49 -10.37 12.31
N THR A 250 13.60 -9.83 13.13
CA THR A 250 13.97 -8.81 14.10
C THR A 250 15.03 -9.37 15.04
N PRO A 251 16.17 -8.67 15.27
CA PRO A 251 17.22 -9.15 16.16
C PRO A 251 16.63 -9.47 17.53
N ARG A 252 16.66 -10.76 17.90
CA ARG A 252 16.21 -11.22 19.21
C ARG A 252 17.42 -11.22 20.13
N PHE A 253 17.39 -10.37 21.16
CA PHE A 253 18.32 -10.51 22.27
C PHE A 253 17.85 -11.71 23.10
N CYS A 254 18.67 -12.76 23.16
CA CYS A 254 18.48 -13.84 24.13
C CYS A 254 19.36 -13.58 25.35
N ILE A 255 18.84 -13.88 26.53
CA ILE A 255 19.67 -14.01 27.72
C ILE A 255 20.47 -15.31 27.52
N LEU A 256 21.76 -15.18 27.26
CA LEU A 256 22.65 -16.34 27.07
C LEU A 256 22.99 -17.02 28.40
N ASP A 257 23.02 -16.25 29.47
CA ASP A 257 23.33 -16.72 30.81
C ASP A 257 22.62 -15.85 31.85
N LEU A 258 22.15 -16.49 32.92
CA LEU A 258 21.46 -15.84 34.03
C LEU A 258 22.10 -16.33 35.32
N MET A 259 23.01 -15.52 35.87
CA MET A 259 23.65 -15.82 37.16
C MET A 259 22.79 -15.27 38.29
N VAL A 260 22.21 -16.17 39.09
CA VAL A 260 21.60 -15.82 40.38
C VAL A 260 22.71 -15.87 41.43
N VAL A 261 22.89 -14.76 42.16
CA VAL A 261 23.87 -14.67 43.25
C VAL A 261 23.10 -14.54 44.56
N ASP A 262 23.43 -15.36 45.54
CA ASP A 262 22.88 -15.21 46.89
C ASP A 262 23.35 -13.86 47.45
N SER A 263 22.41 -12.94 47.64
CA SER A 263 22.69 -11.73 48.42
C SER A 263 22.78 -12.12 49.88
N PRO A 264 23.82 -11.69 50.63
CA PRO A 264 23.85 -11.92 52.07
C PRO A 264 22.59 -11.31 52.70
N LEU A 265 21.96 -12.06 53.61
CA LEU A 265 20.78 -11.60 54.35
C LEU A 265 21.05 -10.20 54.92
N PRO A 266 20.14 -9.22 54.75
CA PRO A 266 20.30 -7.92 55.39
C PRO A 266 20.49 -8.13 56.90
N PRO A 267 21.42 -7.41 57.55
CA PRO A 267 21.74 -7.63 58.95
C PRO A 267 20.45 -7.54 59.79
N THR A 268 20.21 -8.59 60.58
CA THR A 268 19.12 -8.61 61.54
C THR A 268 19.24 -7.40 62.44
N ARG A 269 18.24 -6.50 62.40
CA ARG A 269 18.09 -5.45 63.41
C ARG A 269 17.90 -6.13 64.76
N THR A 270 18.96 -6.20 65.56
CA THR A 270 18.85 -6.47 66.98
C THR A 270 18.13 -5.28 67.62
N ALA A 271 17.07 -5.59 68.37
CA ALA A 271 16.23 -4.64 69.11
C ALA A 271 16.97 -4.05 70.31
#